data_AF-A0A2V8WFP5-F1
#
_entry.id   AF-A0A2V8WFP5-F1
#
_cell.length_a   1.000
_cell.length_b   1.000
_cell.length_c   1.000
_cell.angle_alpha   90.00
_cell.angle_beta   90.00
_cell.angle_gamma   90.00
#
_symmetry.space_group_name_H-M   'P 1'
#
loop_
_entity.id
_entity.type
_entity.pdbx_description
1 polymer ?
#
loop_
_entity_poly.entity_id
_entity_poly.type
_entity_poly.pdbx_seq_one_letter_code
_entity_poly.pdbx_strand_id
1 'polypeptide(L)'
;IRHVKIEDYGSLYARAFRRAASEPLERKLAVLLESGVKLPGVEAATGSTIIHFIHPEMMPIIDVRTIGVLFKAGLISTDRKDLSHYEEFRRAIEQIRRKCPGWSLRQIDRALFAYHKQFLEKSQ
;
A
#
# COMPACT_ATOMS: atom_id res chain seq x y z
N ILE A 1 -11.10 -17.73 -11.20
CA ILE A 1 -11.37 -16.48 -10.44
C ILE A 1 -12.72 -16.64 -9.76
N ARG A 2 -12.77 -16.76 -8.42
CA ARG A 2 -14.03 -16.89 -7.67
C ARG A 2 -14.73 -15.52 -7.71
N HIS A 3 -15.95 -15.47 -8.23
CA HIS A 3 -16.71 -14.22 -8.30
C HIS A 3 -17.21 -13.86 -6.90
N VAL A 4 -16.97 -12.63 -6.46
CA VAL A 4 -17.42 -12.12 -5.16
C VAL A 4 -18.91 -11.82 -5.27
N LYS A 5 -19.74 -12.38 -4.37
CA LYS A 5 -21.17 -12.07 -4.35
C LYS A 5 -21.41 -10.84 -3.49
N ILE A 6 -22.36 -10.00 -3.88
CA ILE A 6 -22.73 -8.82 -3.09
C ILE A 6 -23.24 -9.19 -1.69
N GLU A 7 -23.81 -10.39 -1.55
CA GLU A 7 -24.23 -11.01 -0.29
C GLU A 7 -23.05 -11.21 0.69
N ASP A 8 -21.84 -11.43 0.17
CA ASP A 8 -20.62 -11.59 0.98
C ASP A 8 -20.13 -10.25 1.54
N TYR A 9 -20.61 -9.12 1.00
CA TYR A 9 -20.13 -7.80 1.42
C TYR A 9 -20.40 -7.53 2.90
N GLY A 10 -21.65 -7.72 3.34
CA GLY A 10 -22.05 -7.43 4.72
C GLY A 10 -21.42 -8.37 5.75
N SER A 11 -21.31 -9.65 5.41
CA SER A 11 -20.85 -10.71 6.32
C SER A 11 -19.33 -10.80 6.42
N LEU A 12 -18.60 -10.51 5.34
CA LEU A 12 -17.15 -10.70 5.24
C LEU A 12 -16.40 -9.36 5.05
N TYR A 13 -16.67 -8.64 3.97
CA TYR A 13 -15.88 -7.47 3.57
C TYR A 13 -16.05 -6.29 4.54
N ALA A 14 -17.30 -5.92 4.87
CA ALA A 14 -17.59 -4.82 5.77
C ALA A 14 -17.02 -5.06 7.18
N ARG A 15 -16.97 -6.31 7.64
CA ARG A 15 -16.32 -6.67 8.91
C ARG A 15 -14.81 -6.51 8.82
N ALA A 16 -14.18 -7.02 7.76
CA ALA A 16 -12.74 -6.91 7.54
C ALA A 16 -12.29 -5.44 7.45
N PHE A 17 -13.01 -4.62 6.68
CA PHE A 17 -12.69 -3.20 6.51
C PHE A 17 -12.85 -2.41 7.81
N ARG A 18 -13.94 -2.64 8.57
CA ARG A 18 -14.12 -1.98 9.87
C ARG A 18 -13.01 -2.35 10.85
N ARG A 19 -12.64 -3.63 10.94
CA ARG A 19 -11.53 -4.08 11.77
C ARG A 19 -10.23 -3.39 11.37
N ALA A 20 -9.89 -3.40 10.08
CA ALA A 20 -8.68 -2.75 9.61
C ALA A 20 -8.70 -1.22 9.82
N ALA A 21 -9.86 -0.59 9.71
CA ALA A 21 -10.02 0.84 9.93
C ALA A 21 -9.73 1.24 11.39
N SER A 22 -10.06 0.40 12.37
CA SER A 22 -9.87 0.69 13.80
C SER A 22 -8.46 0.41 14.34
N GLU A 23 -7.62 -0.31 13.61
CA GLU A 23 -6.28 -0.68 14.06
C GLU A 23 -5.26 0.47 13.96
N PRO A 24 -4.15 0.44 14.73
CA PRO A 24 -3.01 1.35 14.51
C PRO A 24 -2.45 1.24 13.09
N LEU A 25 -1.83 2.32 12.57
CA LEU A 25 -1.36 2.43 11.17
C LEU A 25 -0.51 1.22 10.74
N GLU A 26 0.42 0.81 11.60
CA GLU A 26 1.37 -0.29 11.41
C GLU A 26 0.67 -1.65 11.27
N ARG A 27 -0.56 -1.75 11.77
CA ARG A 27 -1.35 -2.99 11.84
C ARG A 27 -2.47 -3.05 10.82
N LYS A 28 -2.91 -1.92 10.26
CA LYS A 28 -4.06 -1.86 9.34
C LYS A 28 -3.96 -2.82 8.15
N LEU A 29 -2.79 -2.88 7.48
CA LEU A 29 -2.59 -3.81 6.37
C LEU A 29 -2.50 -5.26 6.86
N ALA A 30 -1.79 -5.51 7.95
CA ALA A 30 -1.58 -6.85 8.49
C ALA A 30 -2.91 -7.53 8.85
N VAL A 31 -3.84 -6.83 9.50
CA VAL A 31 -5.13 -7.42 9.88
C VAL A 31 -6.03 -7.71 8.67
N LEU A 32 -5.86 -7.00 7.56
CA LEU A 32 -6.61 -7.25 6.33
C LEU A 32 -6.13 -8.52 5.61
N LEU A 33 -4.88 -8.92 5.86
CA LEU A 33 -4.23 -10.09 5.26
C LEU A 33 -4.14 -11.29 6.22
N GLU A 34 -4.60 -11.13 7.46
CA GLU A 34 -4.53 -12.15 8.50
C GLU A 34 -5.38 -13.39 8.16
N SER A 35 -4.87 -14.57 8.52
CA SER A 35 -5.59 -15.83 8.35
C SER A 35 -6.96 -15.78 9.06
N GLY A 36 -8.02 -16.22 8.39
CA GLY A 36 -9.40 -16.14 8.88
C GLY A 36 -10.14 -14.84 8.57
N VAL A 37 -9.44 -13.79 8.12
CA VAL A 37 -10.04 -12.52 7.63
C VAL A 37 -9.64 -12.22 6.18
N LYS A 38 -8.56 -12.83 5.68
CA LYS A 38 -8.04 -12.63 4.33
C LYS A 38 -9.14 -12.76 3.28
N LEU A 39 -9.40 -11.64 2.60
CA LEU A 39 -10.40 -11.55 1.54
C LEU A 39 -9.88 -12.22 0.26
N PRO A 40 -10.73 -12.94 -0.49
CA PRO A 40 -10.32 -13.54 -1.77
C PRO A 40 -9.72 -12.50 -2.73
N GLY A 41 -8.52 -12.77 -3.23
CA GLY A 41 -7.82 -11.89 -4.18
C GLY A 41 -7.20 -10.64 -3.57
N VAL A 42 -7.23 -10.49 -2.24
CA VAL A 42 -6.59 -9.37 -1.54
C VAL A 42 -5.23 -9.81 -1.01
N GLU A 43 -4.18 -9.37 -1.71
CA GLU A 43 -2.77 -9.46 -1.29
C GLU A 43 -2.25 -8.08 -0.89
N ALA A 44 -0.98 -7.95 -0.50
CA ALA A 44 -0.39 -6.70 0.00
C ALA A 44 -0.65 -5.47 -0.89
N ALA A 45 -0.52 -5.59 -2.21
CA ALA A 45 -0.78 -4.48 -3.14
C ALA A 45 -2.25 -4.02 -3.10
N THR A 46 -3.18 -4.95 -3.32
CA THR A 46 -4.62 -4.68 -3.28
C THR A 46 -5.06 -4.21 -1.89
N GLY A 47 -4.55 -4.85 -0.84
CA GLY A 47 -4.82 -4.49 0.55
C GLY A 47 -4.35 -3.08 0.88
N SER A 48 -3.14 -2.70 0.46
CA SER A 48 -2.64 -1.33 0.66
C SER A 48 -3.51 -0.30 -0.08
N THR A 49 -4.03 -0.64 -1.25
CA THR A 49 -4.95 0.20 -2.01
C THR A 49 -6.27 0.39 -1.27
N ILE A 50 -6.86 -0.69 -0.75
CA ILE A 50 -8.08 -0.64 0.07
C ILE A 50 -7.86 0.24 1.30
N ILE A 51 -6.77 0.01 2.03
CA ILE A 51 -6.46 0.76 3.25
C ILE A 51 -6.14 2.22 2.96
N HIS A 52 -5.50 2.53 1.82
CA HIS A 52 -5.32 3.91 1.35
C HIS A 52 -6.67 4.60 1.12
N PHE A 53 -7.64 3.96 0.48
CA PHE A 53 -8.95 4.57 0.28
C PHE A 53 -9.72 4.82 1.60
N ILE A 54 -9.45 4.02 2.64
CA ILE A 54 -10.00 4.25 3.98
C ILE A 54 -9.25 5.37 4.71
N HIS A 55 -7.92 5.48 4.53
CA HIS A 55 -7.03 6.41 5.23
C HIS A 55 -6.04 7.11 4.26
N PRO A 56 -6.53 7.98 3.35
CA PRO A 56 -5.74 8.47 2.20
C PRO A 56 -4.52 9.31 2.58
N GLU A 57 -4.58 9.99 3.71
CA GLU A 57 -3.49 10.87 4.18
C GLU A 57 -2.43 10.14 5.00
N MET A 58 -2.66 8.87 5.37
CA MET A 58 -1.79 8.15 6.31
C MET A 58 -1.24 6.83 5.76
N MET A 59 -1.92 6.22 4.79
CA MET A 59 -1.61 4.87 4.33
C MET A 59 -1.21 4.90 2.85
N PRO A 60 0.08 4.73 2.50
CA PRO A 60 0.52 4.73 1.10
C PRO A 60 0.21 3.41 0.40
N ILE A 61 0.09 3.46 -0.93
CA ILE A 61 -0.12 2.29 -1.79
C ILE A 61 1.23 1.68 -2.13
N ILE A 62 1.37 0.37 -1.95
CA ILE A 62 2.59 -0.35 -2.34
C ILE A 62 2.46 -0.85 -3.79
N ASP A 63 3.34 -0.39 -4.67
CA ASP A 63 3.41 -0.77 -6.09
C ASP A 63 4.85 -1.15 -6.49
N VAL A 64 5.00 -2.02 -7.48
CA VAL A 64 6.32 -2.47 -7.96
C VAL A 64 7.19 -1.31 -8.41
N ARG A 65 6.60 -0.26 -9.01
CA ARG A 65 7.35 0.88 -9.52
C ARG A 65 7.80 1.81 -8.41
N THR A 66 6.94 2.10 -7.44
CA THR A 66 7.26 3.00 -6.33
C THR A 66 8.32 2.36 -5.42
N ILE A 67 8.19 1.06 -5.15
CA ILE A 67 9.25 0.27 -4.49
C ILE A 67 10.55 0.32 -5.29
N GLY A 68 10.50 0.07 -6.61
CA GLY A 68 11.69 0.07 -7.46
C GLY A 68 12.47 1.39 -7.39
N VAL A 69 11.76 2.52 -7.36
CA VAL A 69 12.38 3.85 -7.20
C VAL A 69 13.04 4.00 -5.83
N LEU A 70 12.32 3.67 -4.76
CA LEU A 70 12.85 3.83 -3.40
C LEU A 70 14.05 2.91 -3.14
N PHE A 71 14.02 1.68 -3.64
CA PHE A 71 15.13 0.73 -3.53
C PHE A 71 16.36 1.23 -4.30
N LYS A 72 16.19 1.67 -5.56
CA LYS A 72 17.30 2.24 -6.35
C LYS A 72 17.88 3.51 -5.74
N ALA A 73 17.07 4.28 -5.01
CA ALA A 73 17.52 5.47 -4.27
C ALA A 73 18.17 5.14 -2.92
N GLY A 74 18.23 3.87 -2.50
CA GLY A 74 18.78 3.45 -1.20
C GLY A 74 17.92 3.86 -0.01
N LEU A 75 16.63 4.14 -0.22
CA LEU A 75 15.70 4.59 0.84
C LEU A 75 15.01 3.42 1.57
N ILE A 76 15.03 2.23 0.96
CA ILE A 76 14.54 0.98 1.54
C ILE A 76 15.52 -0.14 1.21
N SER A 77 15.54 -1.17 2.03
CA SER A 77 16.51 -2.27 1.97
C SER A 77 16.23 -3.31 0.88
N THR A 78 15.01 -3.36 0.34
CA THR A 78 14.59 -4.37 -0.63
C THR A 78 13.55 -3.83 -1.62
N ASP A 79 13.45 -4.48 -2.78
CA ASP A 79 12.41 -4.23 -3.79
C ASP A 79 11.17 -5.15 -3.65
N ARG A 80 11.06 -5.89 -2.54
CA ARG A 80 9.96 -6.81 -2.29
C ARG A 80 8.65 -6.09 -1.95
N LYS A 81 7.57 -6.53 -2.58
CA LYS A 81 6.19 -6.04 -2.39
C LYS A 81 5.36 -6.96 -1.50
N ASP A 82 5.78 -7.11 -0.25
CA ASP A 82 5.11 -7.98 0.71
C ASP A 82 4.78 -7.25 2.03
N LEU A 83 4.04 -7.93 2.91
CA LEU A 83 3.63 -7.37 4.19
C LEU A 83 4.83 -7.13 5.14
N SER A 84 5.85 -7.99 5.10
CA SER A 84 7.01 -7.88 6.00
C SER A 84 7.80 -6.59 5.78
N HIS A 85 7.81 -6.04 4.57
CA HIS A 85 8.56 -4.83 4.22
C HIS A 85 7.65 -3.58 4.08
N TYR A 86 6.34 -3.71 4.26
CA TYR A 86 5.40 -2.60 4.08
C TYR A 86 5.65 -1.44 5.05
N GLU A 87 6.01 -1.73 6.30
CA GLU A 87 6.26 -0.68 7.30
C GLU A 87 7.52 0.14 6.97
N GLU A 88 8.56 -0.49 6.44
CA GLU A 88 9.76 0.20 5.95
C GLU A 88 9.40 1.14 4.79
N PHE A 89 8.65 0.62 3.81
CA PHE A 89 8.11 1.41 2.71
C PHE A 89 7.27 2.60 3.19
N ARG A 90 6.35 2.37 4.13
CA ARG A 90 5.49 3.42 4.70
C ARG A 90 6.31 4.54 5.33
N ARG A 91 7.33 4.19 6.11
CA ARG A 91 8.23 5.16 6.74
C ARG A 91 9.02 5.97 5.71
N ALA A 92 9.51 5.32 4.65
CA ALA A 92 10.21 6.01 3.56
C ALA A 92 9.31 7.04 2.87
N ILE A 93 8.06 6.67 2.55
CA ILE A 93 7.08 7.61 1.97
C ILE A 93 6.75 8.75 2.94
N GLU A 94 6.56 8.46 4.24
CA GLU A 94 6.30 9.47 5.25
C GLU A 94 7.47 10.46 5.39
N GLN A 95 8.72 9.99 5.30
CA GLN A 95 9.89 10.86 5.29
C GLN A 95 9.91 11.76 4.05
N ILE A 96 9.53 11.25 2.88
CA ILE A 96 9.38 12.07 1.66
C ILE A 96 8.31 13.15 1.88
N ARG A 97 7.14 12.77 2.43
CA ARG A 97 6.07 13.72 2.74
C ARG A 97 6.51 14.83 3.69
N ARG A 98 7.30 14.50 4.72
CA ARG A 98 7.86 15.50 5.66
C ARG A 98 8.84 16.47 4.99
N LYS A 99 9.64 15.99 4.04
CA LYS A 99 10.59 16.81 3.27
C LYS A 99 9.90 17.65 2.18
N CYS A 100 8.74 17.20 1.72
CA CYS A 100 7.94 17.84 0.69
C CYS A 100 6.57 18.24 1.24
N PRO A 101 6.49 19.22 2.16
CA PRO A 101 5.22 19.64 2.73
C PRO A 101 4.26 20.16 1.65
N GLY A 102 2.96 19.89 1.82
CA GLY A 102 1.92 20.31 0.86
C GLY A 102 1.57 19.27 -0.21
N TRP A 103 2.30 18.14 -0.28
CA TRP A 103 1.98 17.03 -1.18
C TRP A 103 1.33 15.87 -0.44
N SER A 104 0.20 15.39 -0.97
CA SER A 104 -0.48 14.20 -0.43
C SER A 104 0.28 12.91 -0.78
N LEU A 105 -0.01 11.84 -0.04
CA LEU A 105 0.58 10.52 -0.32
C LEU A 105 0.29 10.07 -1.76
N ARG A 106 -0.89 10.39 -2.29
CA ARG A 106 -1.26 10.05 -3.67
C ARG A 106 -0.50 10.86 -4.72
N GLN A 107 -0.17 12.12 -4.43
CA GLN A 107 0.66 12.92 -5.33
C GLN A 107 2.11 12.43 -5.33
N ILE A 108 2.65 12.06 -4.16
CA ILE A 108 3.98 11.46 -4.03
C ILE A 108 4.05 10.13 -4.82
N ASP A 109 3.07 9.25 -4.63
CA ASP A 109 2.95 7.98 -5.37
C ASP A 109 2.96 8.18 -6.89
N ARG A 110 2.16 9.14 -7.40
CA ARG A 110 2.14 9.49 -8.83
C ARG A 110 3.48 10.05 -9.33
N ALA A 111 4.17 10.84 -8.52
CA ALA A 111 5.47 11.39 -8.88
C ALA A 111 6.53 10.30 -8.98
N LEU A 112 6.58 9.38 -8.01
CA LEU A 112 7.48 8.21 -8.04
C LEU A 112 7.17 7.31 -9.24
N PHE A 113 5.90 7.07 -9.54
CA PHE A 113 5.49 6.32 -10.73
C PHE A 113 6.00 6.99 -12.02
N ALA A 114 5.82 8.31 -12.16
CA ALA A 114 6.27 9.05 -13.33
C ALA A 114 7.80 8.99 -13.48
N TYR A 115 8.53 9.11 -12.37
CA TYR A 115 9.98 8.97 -12.33
C TYR A 115 10.41 7.57 -12.80
N HIS A 116 9.80 6.50 -12.26
CA HIS A 116 10.09 5.13 -12.68
C HIS A 116 9.95 4.94 -14.20
N LYS A 117 8.82 5.41 -14.75
CA LYS A 117 8.52 5.31 -16.19
C LYS A 117 9.52 6.09 -17.06
N GLN A 118 9.98 7.25 -16.58
CA GLN A 118 10.89 8.10 -17.34
C GLN A 118 12.34 7.63 -17.29
N PHE A 119 12.80 7.14 -16.14
CA PHE A 119 14.23 6.96 -15.86
C PHE A 119 14.65 5.53 -15.52
N LEU A 120 13.73 4.63 -15.13
CA LEU A 120 14.07 3.25 -14.77
C LEU A 120 13.59 2.24 -15.81
N GLU A 121 12.38 2.39 -16.36
CA GLU A 121 11.88 1.51 -17.44
C GLU A 121 12.67 1.67 -18.74
N LYS A 122 13.27 2.84 -18.99
CA LYS A 122 14.08 3.09 -20.20
C LYS A 122 15.55 2.64 -20.09
N SER A 123 15.97 2.19 -18.92
CA SER A 123 17.35 1.81 -18.61
C SER A 123 17.52 0.29 -18.45
N GLN A 124 16.48 -0.48 -18.75
CA GLN A 124 16.47 -1.95 -18.87
C GLN A 124 16.30 -2.33 -20.33
#